data_AF-A0A7J6Q7V8-F1
#
_entry.id   AF-A0A7J6Q7V8-F1
#
_cell.length_a   1.000
_cell.length_b   1.000
_cell.length_c   1.000
_cell.angle_alpha   90.00
_cell.angle_beta   90.00
_cell.angle_gamma   90.00
#
_symmetry.space_group_name_H-M   'P 1'
#
loop_
_entity.id
_entity.type
_entity.pdbx_description
1 polymer ?
#
loop_
_entity_poly.entity_id
_entity_poly.type
_entity_poly.pdbx_seq_one_letter_code
_entity_poly.pdbx_strand_id
1 'polypeptide(L)'
;YEFCNLYTTLTVTAARRLAEGKDRICLNFHGGMHHAKQSAASGFCYVNDCVVGILELLRQGFKRVVYIHVDIHHGDGVEEAFFTTDKVLTISFHKYGNGFFPSTGAINDI
;
A
#
# COMPACT_ATOMS: atom_id res chain seq x y z
N TYR A 1 -4.86 14.30 -12.97
CA TYR A 1 -5.63 13.69 -11.86
C TYR A 1 -6.36 12.41 -12.29
N GLU A 2 -6.94 12.34 -13.49
CA GLU A 2 -7.69 11.17 -13.99
C GLU A 2 -6.96 9.82 -13.84
N PHE A 3 -5.69 9.75 -14.23
CA PHE A 3 -4.85 8.55 -14.03
C PHE A 3 -4.86 8.06 -12.56
N CYS A 4 -4.70 8.98 -11.60
CA CYS A 4 -4.72 8.66 -10.18
C CYS A 4 -6.09 8.18 -9.71
N ASN A 5 -7.14 8.79 -10.23
CA ASN A 5 -8.51 8.41 -9.92
C ASN A 5 -8.80 6.98 -10.37
N LEU A 6 -8.39 6.61 -11.58
CA LEU A 6 -8.65 5.30 -12.15
C LEU A 6 -8.01 4.17 -11.33
N TYR A 7 -6.70 4.19 -11.11
CA TYR A 7 -6.06 3.09 -10.36
C TYR A 7 -6.52 3.04 -8.90
N THR A 8 -6.76 4.20 -8.27
CA THR A 8 -7.19 4.25 -6.87
C THR A 8 -8.61 3.72 -6.71
N THR A 9 -9.53 4.11 -7.60
CA THR A 9 -10.92 3.64 -7.55
C THR A 9 -11.02 2.14 -7.80
N LEU A 10 -10.17 1.58 -8.66
CA LEU A 10 -10.06 0.13 -8.86
C LEU A 10 -9.65 -0.59 -7.57
N THR A 11 -8.62 -0.08 -6.86
CA THR A 11 -8.19 -0.66 -5.58
C THR A 11 -9.27 -0.55 -4.50
N VAL A 12 -9.98 0.58 -4.39
CA VAL A 12 -11.11 0.72 -3.46
C VAL A 12 -12.25 -0.23 -3.81
N THR A 13 -12.55 -0.40 -5.09
CA THR A 13 -13.60 -1.31 -5.56
C THR A 13 -13.26 -2.76 -5.24
N ALA A 14 -12.00 -3.15 -5.44
CA ALA A 14 -11.48 -4.46 -5.05
C ALA A 14 -11.65 -4.70 -3.53
N ALA A 15 -11.24 -3.74 -2.69
CA ALA A 15 -11.40 -3.83 -1.24
C ALA A 15 -12.87 -4.02 -0.82
N ARG A 16 -13.80 -3.29 -1.45
CA ARG A 16 -15.24 -3.46 -1.20
C ARG A 16 -15.76 -4.83 -1.61
N ARG A 17 -15.37 -5.33 -2.78
CA ARG A 17 -15.81 -6.64 -3.27
C ARG A 17 -15.31 -7.78 -2.38
N LEU A 18 -14.09 -7.66 -1.85
CA LEU A 18 -13.56 -8.57 -0.82
C LEU A 18 -14.38 -8.48 0.46
N ALA A 19 -14.67 -7.27 0.94
CA ALA A 19 -15.40 -7.06 2.19
C ALA A 19 -16.85 -7.54 2.15
N GLU A 20 -17.53 -7.36 1.01
CA GLU A 20 -18.89 -7.82 0.79
C GLU A 20 -18.96 -9.34 0.54
N GLY A 21 -17.84 -10.05 0.51
CA GLY A 21 -17.76 -11.47 0.21
C GLY A 21 -18.15 -11.82 -1.23
N LYS A 22 -18.18 -10.83 -2.14
CA LYS A 22 -18.52 -11.03 -3.56
C LYS A 22 -17.41 -11.75 -4.31
N ASP A 23 -16.16 -11.46 -3.94
CA ASP A 23 -14.98 -12.16 -4.45
C ASP A 23 -14.09 -12.60 -3.29
N ARG A 24 -13.31 -13.66 -3.54
CA ARG A 24 -12.22 -14.08 -2.65
C ARG A 24 -10.88 -13.45 -3.00
N ILE A 25 -10.70 -13.06 -4.27
CA ILE A 25 -9.48 -12.49 -4.83
C ILE A 25 -9.90 -11.43 -5.85
N CYS A 26 -9.29 -10.24 -5.76
CA CYS A 26 -9.45 -9.17 -6.73
C CYS A 26 -8.06 -8.76 -7.25
N LEU A 27 -7.95 -8.46 -8.55
CA LEU A 27 -6.69 -8.06 -9.18
C LEU A 27 -6.82 -6.65 -9.74
N ASN A 28 -5.85 -5.79 -9.41
CA ASN A 28 -5.68 -4.48 -10.03
C ASN A 28 -4.22 -4.31 -10.46
N PHE A 29 -3.92 -4.59 -11.73
CA PHE A 29 -2.57 -4.46 -12.29
C PHE A 29 -2.13 -3.00 -12.52
N HIS A 30 -3.03 -2.04 -12.35
CA HIS A 30 -2.73 -0.62 -12.51
C HIS A 30 -2.41 0.09 -11.18
N GLY A 31 -2.66 -0.57 -10.04
CA GLY A 31 -2.39 -0.04 -8.70
C GLY A 31 -0.99 -0.38 -8.21
N GLY A 32 -0.77 -0.25 -6.90
CA GLY A 32 0.51 -0.58 -6.27
C GLY A 32 1.43 0.62 -6.06
N MET A 33 0.88 1.84 -6.03
CA MET A 33 1.63 3.09 -5.93
C MET A 33 2.13 3.37 -4.50
N HIS A 34 3.00 2.48 -4.03
CA HIS A 34 3.48 2.31 -2.66
C HIS A 34 4.33 3.45 -2.06
N HIS A 35 4.92 4.32 -2.89
CA HIS A 35 5.82 5.38 -2.41
C HIS A 35 5.10 6.69 -2.04
N ALA A 36 3.88 6.90 -2.49
CA ALA A 36 3.17 8.16 -2.24
C ALA A 36 2.94 8.36 -0.73
N LYS A 37 3.26 9.56 -0.25
CA LYS A 37 3.14 9.98 1.16
C LYS A 37 1.83 10.72 1.40
N GLN A 38 1.49 10.98 2.66
CA GLN A 38 0.26 11.72 3.01
C GLN A 38 0.19 13.09 2.32
N SER A 39 1.33 13.76 2.12
CA SER A 39 1.39 15.11 1.56
C SER A 39 2.51 15.30 0.54
N ALA A 40 3.01 14.21 -0.07
CA ALA A 40 4.03 14.28 -1.11
C ALA A 40 3.92 13.12 -2.11
N ALA A 41 4.12 13.44 -3.39
CA ALA A 41 4.39 12.41 -4.40
C ALA A 41 5.85 11.94 -4.28
N SER A 42 6.12 10.67 -4.58
CA SER A 42 7.46 10.06 -4.49
C SER A 42 7.54 8.85 -5.42
N GLY A 43 8.70 8.58 -6.04
CA GLY A 43 8.92 7.36 -6.83
C GLY A 43 7.84 7.06 -7.88
N PHE A 44 7.43 8.07 -8.66
CA PHE A 44 6.31 7.99 -9.64
C PHE A 44 4.91 7.73 -9.04
N CYS A 45 4.79 7.66 -7.72
CA CYS A 45 3.54 7.47 -6.99
C CYS A 45 2.97 8.83 -6.59
N TYR A 46 1.75 9.13 -7.03
CA TYR A 46 1.06 10.40 -6.75
C TYR A 46 -0.07 10.25 -5.71
N VAL A 47 -0.76 9.10 -5.70
CA VAL A 47 -1.76 8.72 -4.70
C VAL A 47 -1.43 7.30 -4.26
N ASN A 48 -1.42 7.05 -2.95
CA ASN A 48 -1.11 5.72 -2.42
C ASN A 48 -2.37 4.86 -2.38
N ASP A 49 -2.68 4.17 -3.48
CA ASP A 49 -3.87 3.33 -3.56
C ASP A 49 -3.81 2.13 -2.61
N CYS A 50 -2.61 1.64 -2.27
CA CYS A 50 -2.44 0.59 -1.27
C CYS A 50 -2.96 1.05 0.10
N VAL A 51 -2.55 2.23 0.56
CA VAL A 51 -3.01 2.81 1.83
C VAL A 51 -4.52 3.02 1.81
N VAL A 52 -5.07 3.59 0.73
CA VAL A 52 -6.51 3.83 0.61
C VAL A 52 -7.31 2.52 0.60
N GLY A 53 -6.81 1.48 -0.08
CA GLY A 53 -7.42 0.15 -0.10
C GLY A 53 -7.41 -0.52 1.28
N ILE A 54 -6.30 -0.44 2.01
CA ILE A 54 -6.21 -0.97 3.38
C ILE A 54 -7.16 -0.23 4.31
N LEU A 55 -7.22 1.10 4.24
CA LEU A 55 -8.18 1.89 5.02
C LEU A 55 -9.63 1.52 4.70
N GLU A 56 -9.96 1.21 3.44
CA GLU A 56 -11.29 0.72 3.07
C GLU A 56 -11.58 -0.65 3.72
N LEU A 57 -10.63 -1.60 3.70
CA LEU A 57 -10.80 -2.88 4.40
C LEU A 57 -11.04 -2.69 5.90
N LEU A 58 -10.25 -1.83 6.55
CA LEU A 58 -10.42 -1.52 7.98
C LEU A 58 -11.80 -0.89 8.25
N ARG A 59 -12.25 0.03 7.39
CA ARG A 59 -13.58 0.67 7.46
C ARG A 59 -14.71 -0.33 7.33
N GLN A 60 -14.52 -1.38 6.53
CA GLN A 60 -15.48 -2.48 6.34
C GLN A 60 -15.47 -3.51 7.48
N GLY A 61 -14.70 -3.28 8.55
CA GLY A 61 -14.71 -4.10 9.76
C GLY A 61 -13.61 -5.16 9.85
N PHE A 62 -12.66 -5.20 8.89
CA PHE A 62 -11.48 -6.04 9.04
C PHE A 62 -10.64 -5.53 10.21
N LYS A 63 -10.40 -6.40 11.20
CA LYS A 63 -9.68 -6.02 12.42
C LYS A 63 -8.17 -5.94 12.22
N ARG A 64 -7.64 -6.75 11.31
CA ARG A 64 -6.22 -6.85 10.98
C ARG A 64 -6.04 -7.06 9.47
N VAL A 65 -5.06 -6.40 8.90
CA VAL A 65 -4.66 -6.54 7.49
C VAL A 65 -3.15 -6.83 7.44
N VAL A 66 -2.74 -7.75 6.56
CA VAL A 66 -1.33 -7.97 6.25
C VAL A 66 -1.08 -7.43 4.85
N TYR A 67 -0.12 -6.52 4.73
CA TYR A 67 0.37 -5.99 3.46
C TYR A 67 1.69 -6.66 3.11
N ILE A 68 1.70 -7.43 2.03
CA ILE A 68 2.90 -8.11 1.52
C ILE A 68 3.38 -7.37 0.28
N HIS A 69 4.64 -6.98 0.30
CA HIS A 69 5.25 -6.15 -0.71
C HIS A 69 6.50 -6.82 -1.29
N VAL A 70 6.50 -7.03 -2.60
CA VAL A 70 7.57 -7.74 -3.33
C VAL A 70 8.13 -6.94 -4.53
N ASP A 71 7.82 -5.65 -4.62
CA ASP A 71 8.53 -4.76 -5.56
C ASP A 71 10.00 -4.56 -5.11
N ILE A 72 10.88 -4.27 -6.05
CA ILE A 72 12.31 -4.10 -5.79
C ILE A 72 12.63 -2.95 -4.83
N HIS A 73 11.76 -1.93 -4.72
CA HIS A 73 11.94 -0.79 -3.82
C HIS A 73 11.21 -1.01 -2.49
N HIS A 74 11.71 -0.41 -1.41
CA HIS A 74 11.01 -0.47 -0.13
C HIS A 74 9.61 0.17 -0.23
N GLY A 75 8.57 -0.51 0.31
CA GLY A 75 7.18 -0.02 0.40
C GLY A 75 6.97 1.09 1.44
N ASP A 76 7.85 2.09 1.43
CA ASP A 76 8.03 3.10 2.47
C ASP A 76 6.80 3.97 2.73
N GLY A 77 6.00 4.31 1.72
CA GLY A 77 4.77 5.09 1.90
C GLY A 77 3.68 4.30 2.62
N VAL A 78 3.60 2.98 2.41
CA VAL A 78 2.65 2.11 3.09
C VAL A 78 3.09 1.82 4.52
N GLU A 79 4.38 1.56 4.72
CA GLU A 79 4.96 1.41 6.06
C GLU A 79 4.74 2.66 6.91
N GLU A 80 5.12 3.84 6.41
CA GLU A 80 4.95 5.11 7.11
C GLU A 80 3.50 5.37 7.52
N ALA A 81 2.53 5.05 6.64
CA ALA A 81 1.11 5.25 6.91
C ALA A 81 0.57 4.40 8.06
N PHE A 82 1.20 3.27 8.36
CA PHE A 82 0.73 2.30 9.37
C PHE A 82 1.74 2.03 10.50
N PHE A 83 2.86 2.73 10.52
CA PHE A 83 3.96 2.52 11.47
C PHE A 83 3.55 2.52 12.95
N THR A 84 2.50 3.27 13.30
CA THR A 84 2.05 3.43 14.69
C THR A 84 0.83 2.58 15.07
N THR A 85 0.40 1.63 14.23
CA THR A 85 -0.76 0.77 14.50
C THR A 85 -0.45 -0.72 14.39
N ASP A 86 -1.06 -1.50 15.28
CA ASP A 86 -1.05 -2.97 15.26
C ASP A 86 -2.12 -3.58 14.34
N LYS A 87 -2.97 -2.74 13.72
CA LYS A 87 -4.05 -3.20 12.82
C LYS A 87 -3.54 -3.59 11.44
N VAL A 88 -2.35 -3.13 11.05
CA VAL A 88 -1.77 -3.40 9.74
C VAL A 88 -0.33 -3.83 9.91
N LEU A 89 0.00 -5.04 9.46
CA LEU A 89 1.38 -5.51 9.40
C LEU A 89 1.90 -5.31 7.99
N THR A 90 2.95 -4.50 7.83
CA THR A 90 3.65 -4.29 6.56
C THR A 90 4.88 -5.18 6.48
N ILE A 91 5.00 -5.97 5.41
CA ILE A 91 6.14 -6.84 5.14
C ILE A 91 6.68 -6.50 3.76
N SER A 92 7.91 -6.01 3.69
CA SER A 92 8.54 -5.61 2.43
C SER A 92 9.83 -6.36 2.18
N PHE A 93 9.92 -7.04 1.04
CA PHE A 93 11.16 -7.60 0.51
C PHE A 93 11.64 -6.68 -0.60
N HIS A 94 12.81 -6.08 -0.44
CA HIS A 94 13.31 -5.07 -1.38
C HIS A 94 14.84 -5.04 -1.39
N LYS A 95 15.40 -4.38 -2.39
CA LYS A 95 16.83 -4.07 -2.43
C LYS A 95 17.16 -2.95 -1.45
N TYR A 96 18.16 -3.16 -0.62
CA TYR A 96 18.61 -2.19 0.39
C TYR A 96 20.11 -1.92 0.28
N GLY A 97 20.53 -0.69 0.63
CA GLY A 97 21.93 -0.25 0.68
C GLY A 97 22.42 0.49 -0.58
N ASN A 98 23.64 1.04 -0.49
CA ASN A 98 24.35 1.76 -1.57
C ASN A 98 23.55 2.93 -2.19
N GLY A 99 22.74 3.63 -1.39
CA GLY A 99 21.91 4.73 -1.87
C GLY A 99 20.79 4.31 -2.84
N PHE A 100 20.45 3.02 -2.89
CA PHE A 100 19.33 2.55 -3.70
C PHE A 100 18.02 3.16 -3.18
N PHE A 101 17.16 3.63 -4.07
CA PHE A 101 15.90 4.28 -3.72
C PHE A 101 14.94 3.30 -3.00
N PRO A 102 14.17 3.71 -1.97
CA PRO A 102 14.11 5.03 -1.32
C PRO A 102 15.11 5.19 -0.15
N SER A 103 16.05 4.26 0.00
CA SER A 103 17.09 4.25 1.06
C SER A 103 16.57 4.06 2.49
N THR A 104 15.34 3.56 2.65
CA THR A 104 14.72 3.14 3.93
C THR A 104 14.41 1.63 3.91
N GLY A 105 13.87 1.09 5.00
CA GLY A 105 13.51 -0.34 5.09
C GLY A 105 14.65 -1.20 5.60
N ALA A 106 15.46 -0.65 6.51
CA ALA A 106 16.49 -1.42 7.18
C ALA A 106 15.84 -2.50 8.05
N ILE A 107 16.55 -3.60 8.31
CA ILE A 107 15.99 -4.72 9.10
C ILE A 107 15.57 -4.33 10.54
N ASN A 108 16.08 -3.20 11.03
CA ASN A 108 15.79 -2.63 12.34
C ASN A 108 14.69 -1.56 12.32
N ASP A 109 14.08 -1.30 11.17
CA ASP A 109 12.88 -0.46 11.06
C ASP A 109 11.66 -1.32 11.47
N ILE A 110 11.35 -1.34 12.78
CA ILE A 110 10.27 -2.13 13.41
C ILE A 110 9.43 -1.32 14.38
#